data_AF-A0A6J1C933-F1
#
_entry.id   AF-A0A6J1C933-F1
#
_cell.length_a   1.000
_cell.length_b   1.000
_cell.length_c   1.000
_cell.angle_alpha   90.00
_cell.angle_beta   90.00
_cell.angle_gamma   90.00
#
_symmetry.space_group_name_H-M   'P 1'
#
loop_
_entity.id
_entity.type
_entity.pdbx_description
1 polymer ?
#
loop_
_entity_poly.entity_id
_entity_poly.type
_entity_poly.pdbx_seq_one_letter_code
_entity_poly.pdbx_strand_id
1 'polypeptide(L)'
;MDSASSSSSSSSGAVVTDRRGIPAAQFVEDVRTYLSQLGLDVNSALAFLQERLQQYKLVEMKLLAQQRELQAKIPDIRKCLDIVAMLQAKKDSATGEPLVADFEISEGIFSRARIEETDSVCLWLGANVMLDYSREEATALLKKNLDNAKESLGVLVADLQFLRDQVTITQVTIARVYNWDVHQRRIQLAATSVEDS
;
A
#
# COMPACT_ATOMS: atom_id res chain seq x y z
N MET A 1 -1.08 -5.34 59.88
CA MET A 1 -0.31 -6.23 58.99
C MET A 1 -0.70 -5.87 57.58
N ASP A 2 -0.07 -4.80 57.10
CA ASP A 2 -0.07 -4.37 55.71
C ASP A 2 0.69 -5.37 54.86
N SER A 3 0.08 -5.80 53.75
CA SER A 3 0.83 -6.37 52.62
C SER A 3 0.16 -5.91 51.34
N ALA A 4 0.80 -4.93 50.71
CA ALA A 4 0.44 -4.32 49.45
C ALA A 4 0.43 -5.36 48.31
N SER A 5 -0.65 -5.37 47.55
CA SER A 5 -0.73 -6.08 46.27
C SER A 5 0.00 -5.24 45.21
N SER A 6 1.20 -5.66 44.85
CA SER A 6 1.96 -5.12 43.72
C SER A 6 1.32 -5.60 42.41
N SER A 7 0.59 -4.70 41.73
CA SER A 7 0.12 -4.90 40.36
C SER A 7 1.29 -4.78 39.39
N SER A 8 1.87 -5.92 38.99
CA SER A 8 2.78 -5.99 37.86
C SER A 8 1.98 -5.85 36.56
N SER A 9 2.08 -4.68 35.94
CA SER A 9 1.58 -4.40 34.60
C SER A 9 2.36 -5.20 33.56
N SER A 10 1.86 -6.38 33.19
CA SER A 10 2.29 -7.07 31.98
C SER A 10 1.65 -6.38 30.77
N SER A 11 2.39 -5.48 30.13
CA SER A 11 2.04 -4.93 28.83
C SER A 11 2.18 -6.02 27.77
N SER A 12 1.15 -6.83 27.61
CA SER A 12 1.02 -7.79 26.52
C SER A 12 0.97 -7.00 25.20
N GLY A 13 2.10 -6.94 24.48
CA GLY A 13 2.17 -6.35 23.15
C GLY A 13 1.07 -6.95 22.28
N ALA A 14 0.23 -6.09 21.71
CA ALA A 14 -0.89 -6.49 20.88
C ALA A 14 -0.42 -7.42 19.76
N VAL A 15 -0.95 -8.64 19.73
CA VAL A 15 -0.75 -9.57 18.61
C VAL A 15 -1.47 -8.97 17.41
N VAL A 16 -0.74 -8.23 16.59
CA VAL A 16 -1.26 -7.69 15.33
C VAL A 16 -1.59 -8.89 14.45
N THR A 17 -2.85 -9.09 14.11
CA THR A 17 -3.31 -10.22 13.31
C THR A 17 -2.98 -10.02 11.83
N ASP A 18 -2.85 -11.13 11.11
CA ASP A 18 -2.54 -11.18 9.68
C ASP A 18 -3.37 -10.21 8.84
N ARG A 19 -2.73 -9.53 7.90
CA ARG A 19 -3.38 -8.56 7.02
C ARG A 19 -3.24 -9.02 5.58
N ARG A 20 -4.36 -9.32 4.91
CA ARG A 20 -4.40 -9.84 3.52
C ARG A 20 -3.61 -11.14 3.32
N GLY A 21 -3.59 -12.03 4.33
CA GLY A 21 -2.82 -13.27 4.29
C GLY A 21 -1.31 -13.07 4.43
N ILE A 22 -0.87 -11.86 4.81
CA ILE A 22 0.52 -11.55 5.13
C ILE A 22 0.69 -11.71 6.64
N PRO A 23 1.50 -12.67 7.10
CA PRO A 23 1.67 -12.92 8.52
C PRO A 23 2.33 -11.73 9.23
N ALA A 24 1.83 -11.32 10.39
CA ALA A 24 2.45 -10.24 11.15
C ALA A 24 3.77 -10.68 11.79
N ALA A 25 4.80 -9.84 11.70
CA ALA A 25 6.08 -10.01 12.36
C ALA A 25 5.90 -9.88 13.87
N GLN A 26 6.43 -10.84 14.62
CA GLN A 26 6.46 -10.79 16.07
C GLN A 26 7.67 -9.99 16.53
N PHE A 27 7.44 -9.09 17.49
CA PHE A 27 8.52 -8.40 18.17
C PHE A 27 9.20 -9.34 19.15
N VAL A 28 10.53 -9.42 19.08
CA VAL A 28 11.34 -10.34 19.92
C VAL A 28 12.01 -9.56 21.04
N GLU A 29 11.50 -9.73 22.26
CA GLU A 29 12.10 -9.17 23.48
C GLU A 29 13.29 -10.00 23.96
N ASP A 30 13.07 -11.30 24.19
CA ASP A 30 14.13 -12.25 24.54
C ASP A 30 14.44 -13.19 23.36
N VAL A 31 15.66 -13.09 22.84
CA VAL A 31 16.14 -13.88 21.71
C VAL A 31 16.23 -15.36 22.07
N ARG A 32 16.60 -15.71 23.31
CA ARG A 32 16.78 -17.11 23.71
C ARG A 32 15.45 -17.85 23.72
N THR A 33 14.44 -17.24 24.34
CA THR A 33 13.06 -17.77 24.34
C THR A 33 12.54 -17.91 22.91
N TYR A 34 12.73 -16.89 22.07
CA TYR A 34 12.31 -16.90 20.68
C TYR A 34 12.93 -18.05 19.86
N LEU A 35 14.25 -18.25 19.96
CA LEU A 35 14.95 -19.36 19.29
C LEU A 35 14.46 -20.72 19.79
N SER A 36 14.21 -20.86 21.10
CA SER A 36 13.70 -22.09 21.69
C SER A 36 12.28 -22.43 21.25
N GLN A 37 11.40 -21.43 21.12
CA GLN A 37 10.03 -21.59 20.65
C GLN A 37 9.98 -22.01 19.18
N LEU A 38 10.90 -21.49 18.37
CA LEU A 38 11.05 -21.88 16.96
C LEU A 38 11.76 -23.22 16.78
N GLY A 39 12.50 -23.69 17.80
CA GLY A 39 13.34 -24.89 17.69
C GLY A 39 14.47 -24.72 16.66
N LEU A 40 14.91 -23.49 16.39
CA LEU A 40 15.93 -23.17 15.40
C LEU A 40 17.24 -22.74 16.06
N ASP A 41 18.37 -23.12 15.44
CA ASP A 41 19.65 -22.49 15.73
C ASP A 41 19.69 -21.06 15.15
N VAL A 42 20.68 -20.27 15.59
CA VAL A 42 20.81 -18.87 15.19
C VAL A 42 20.86 -18.71 13.66
N ASN A 43 21.64 -19.53 12.94
CA ASN A 43 21.82 -19.35 11.50
C ASN A 43 20.52 -19.65 10.76
N SER A 44 19.82 -20.72 11.16
CA SER A 44 18.51 -21.05 10.60
C SER A 44 17.46 -19.98 10.90
N ALA A 45 17.46 -19.41 12.11
CA ALA A 45 16.56 -18.32 12.48
C ALA A 45 16.84 -17.02 11.68
N LEU A 46 18.11 -16.69 11.46
CA LEU A 46 18.51 -15.56 10.63
C LEU A 46 18.08 -15.76 9.17
N ALA A 47 18.30 -16.95 8.60
CA ALA A 47 17.87 -17.29 7.25
C ALA A 47 16.34 -17.19 7.09
N PHE A 48 15.59 -17.73 8.05
CA PHE A 48 14.12 -17.64 8.09
C PHE A 48 13.64 -16.19 8.13
N LEU A 49 14.23 -15.36 8.99
CA LEU A 49 13.87 -13.94 9.09
C LEU A 49 14.23 -13.15 7.82
N GLN A 50 15.35 -13.48 7.16
CA GLN A 50 15.74 -12.87 5.89
C GLN A 50 14.76 -13.24 4.76
N GLU A 51 14.35 -14.50 4.67
CA GLU A 51 13.32 -14.93 3.72
C GLU A 51 12.02 -14.17 3.93
N ARG A 52 11.58 -14.06 5.18
CA ARG A 52 10.36 -13.34 5.54
C ARG A 52 10.45 -11.84 5.22
N LEU A 53 11.60 -11.21 5.47
CA LEU A 53 11.87 -9.84 5.06
C LEU A 53 11.76 -9.66 3.54
N GLN A 54 12.27 -10.63 2.77
CA GLN A 54 12.18 -10.61 1.30
C GLN A 54 10.73 -10.73 0.83
N GLN A 55 9.92 -11.58 1.47
CA GLN A 55 8.49 -11.71 1.18
C GLN A 55 7.75 -10.39 1.41
N TYR A 56 7.98 -9.70 2.54
CA TYR A 56 7.37 -8.39 2.79
C TYR A 56 7.74 -7.36 1.73
N LYS A 57 9.02 -7.27 1.35
CA LYS A 57 9.48 -6.33 0.30
C LYS A 57 8.85 -6.60 -1.05
N LEU A 58 8.68 -7.88 -1.43
CA LEU A 58 8.00 -8.24 -2.68
C LEU A 58 6.55 -7.78 -2.71
N VAL A 59 5.83 -7.93 -1.58
CA VAL A 59 4.44 -7.46 -1.50
C VAL A 59 4.37 -5.93 -1.46
N GLU A 60 5.27 -5.27 -0.71
CA GLU A 60 5.36 -3.81 -0.66
C GLU A 60 5.59 -3.23 -2.07
N MET A 61 6.51 -3.80 -2.84
CA MET A 61 6.77 -3.37 -4.21
C MET A 61 5.52 -3.48 -5.10
N LYS A 62 4.75 -4.58 -4.98
CA LYS A 62 3.49 -4.77 -5.71
C LYS A 62 2.44 -3.72 -5.33
N LEU A 63 2.26 -3.47 -4.04
CA LEU A 63 1.30 -2.48 -3.55
C LEU A 63 1.70 -1.04 -3.92
N LEU A 64 3.00 -0.72 -3.92
CA LEU A 64 3.50 0.59 -4.39
C LEU A 64 3.26 0.80 -5.89
N ALA A 65 3.33 -0.25 -6.70
CA ALA A 65 2.99 -0.16 -8.12
C ALA A 65 1.50 0.15 -8.31
N GLN A 66 0.62 -0.59 -7.61
CA GLN A 66 -0.82 -0.36 -7.65
C GLN A 66 -1.21 1.03 -7.11
N GLN A 67 -0.53 1.51 -6.06
CA GLN A 67 -0.73 2.85 -5.52
C GLN A 67 -0.45 3.92 -6.57
N ARG A 68 0.68 3.82 -7.29
CA ARG A 68 1.06 4.75 -8.35
C ARG A 68 0.04 4.76 -9.49
N GLU A 69 -0.44 3.58 -9.88
CA GLU A 69 -1.46 3.46 -10.92
C GLU A 69 -2.78 4.15 -10.51
N LEU A 70 -3.25 3.94 -9.27
CA LEU A 70 -4.44 4.62 -8.76
C LEU A 70 -4.23 6.13 -8.62
N GLN A 71 -3.07 6.57 -8.14
CA GLN A 71 -2.72 7.99 -8.04
C GLN A 71 -2.69 8.69 -9.39
N ALA A 72 -2.32 7.99 -10.46
CA ALA A 72 -2.40 8.50 -11.83
C ALA A 72 -3.84 8.50 -12.38
N LYS A 73 -4.63 7.45 -12.09
CA LYS A 73 -6.02 7.35 -12.58
C LYS A 73 -6.97 8.38 -11.95
N ILE A 74 -6.80 8.70 -10.67
CA ILE A 74 -7.67 9.65 -9.97
C ILE A 74 -7.77 11.02 -10.66
N PRO A 75 -6.66 11.72 -11.00
CA PRO A 75 -6.74 12.99 -11.71
C PRO A 75 -7.31 12.83 -13.11
N ASP A 76 -7.08 11.71 -13.79
CA ASP A 76 -7.66 11.47 -15.12
C ASP A 76 -9.19 11.33 -15.05
N ILE A 77 -9.73 10.59 -14.07
CA ILE A 77 -11.18 10.51 -13.82
C ILE A 77 -11.76 11.89 -13.49
N ARG A 78 -11.04 12.71 -12.72
CA ARG A 78 -11.47 14.10 -12.41
C ARG A 78 -11.54 14.96 -13.66
N LYS A 79 -10.54 14.90 -14.53
CA LYS A 79 -10.56 15.62 -15.83
C LYS A 79 -11.76 15.19 -16.67
N CYS A 80 -12.08 13.90 -16.71
CA CYS A 80 -13.28 13.42 -17.41
C CYS A 80 -14.57 14.02 -16.82
N LEU A 81 -14.69 14.10 -15.49
CA LEU A 81 -15.82 14.76 -14.84
C LEU A 81 -15.90 16.25 -15.18
N ASP A 82 -14.76 16.96 -15.18
CA ASP A 82 -14.70 18.38 -15.50
C ASP A 82 -15.15 18.65 -16.94
N ILE A 83 -14.77 17.77 -17.89
CA ILE A 83 -15.22 17.84 -19.29
C ILE A 83 -16.72 17.62 -19.39
N VAL A 84 -17.27 16.59 -18.73
CA VAL A 84 -18.72 16.33 -18.75
C VAL A 84 -19.49 17.49 -18.14
N ALA A 85 -19.00 18.07 -17.04
CA ALA A 85 -19.60 19.24 -16.40
C ALA A 85 -19.55 20.48 -17.31
N MET A 86 -18.45 20.71 -18.03
CA MET A 86 -18.32 21.80 -19.01
C MET A 86 -19.31 21.62 -20.17
N LEU A 87 -19.50 20.38 -20.65
CA LEU A 87 -20.49 20.06 -21.68
C LEU A 87 -21.93 20.25 -21.17
N GLN A 88 -22.23 19.97 -19.90
CA GLN A 88 -23.53 20.24 -19.28
C GLN A 88 -23.79 21.74 -19.16
N ALA A 89 -22.83 22.49 -18.59
CA ALA A 89 -22.99 23.94 -18.39
C ALA A 89 -23.19 24.72 -19.69
N LYS A 90 -22.57 24.26 -20.79
CA LYS A 90 -22.79 24.87 -22.11
C LYS A 90 -24.21 24.69 -22.63
N LYS A 91 -24.80 23.51 -22.43
CA LYS A 91 -26.19 23.24 -22.79
C LYS A 91 -27.15 24.16 -22.02
N ASP A 92 -26.90 24.35 -20.73
CA ASP A 92 -27.74 25.18 -19.87
C ASP A 92 -27.60 26.69 -20.14
N SER A 93 -26.44 27.13 -20.63
CA SER A 93 -26.12 28.53 -20.90
C SER A 93 -26.84 29.11 -22.15
N ALA A 94 -27.52 28.28 -22.94
CA ALA A 94 -28.33 28.66 -24.12
C ALA A 94 -27.68 29.69 -25.06
N THR A 95 -26.34 29.76 -25.09
CA THR A 95 -25.61 30.84 -25.76
C THR A 95 -25.46 30.55 -27.27
N GLY A 96 -25.78 29.33 -27.72
CA GLY A 96 -25.71 28.93 -29.13
C GLY A 96 -24.30 28.95 -29.74
N GLU A 97 -23.28 29.26 -28.93
CA GLU A 97 -21.90 29.37 -29.41
C GLU A 97 -21.27 27.99 -29.55
N PRO A 98 -20.73 27.66 -30.74
CA PRO A 98 -20.08 26.39 -30.94
C PRO A 98 -18.87 26.19 -30.03
N LEU A 99 -18.81 25.03 -29.37
CA LEU A 99 -17.60 24.63 -28.65
C LEU A 99 -16.53 24.25 -29.67
N VAL A 100 -15.55 25.11 -29.85
CA VAL A 100 -14.37 24.83 -30.67
C VAL A 100 -13.26 24.33 -29.75
N ALA A 101 -12.72 23.16 -30.06
CA ALA A 101 -11.62 22.55 -29.33
C ALA A 101 -10.55 22.05 -30.30
N ASP A 102 -9.28 22.12 -29.89
CA ASP A 102 -8.17 21.54 -30.63
C ASP A 102 -8.01 20.08 -30.18
N PHE A 103 -8.33 19.14 -31.07
CA PHE A 103 -8.26 17.70 -30.83
C PHE A 103 -6.93 17.13 -31.29
N GLU A 104 -6.31 16.31 -30.44
CA GLU A 104 -5.11 15.56 -30.80
C GLU A 104 -5.47 14.39 -31.71
N ILE A 105 -4.97 14.40 -32.94
CA ILE A 105 -5.17 13.30 -33.92
C ILE A 105 -4.05 12.27 -33.78
N SER A 106 -2.83 12.74 -33.52
CA SER A 106 -1.65 11.93 -33.23
C SER A 106 -0.69 12.73 -32.36
N GLU A 107 0.33 12.09 -31.79
CA GLU A 107 1.30 12.72 -30.88
C GLU A 107 1.84 14.05 -31.44
N GLY A 108 1.48 15.16 -30.79
CA GLY A 108 1.91 16.50 -31.17
C GLY A 108 1.20 17.12 -32.39
N ILE A 109 0.21 16.44 -32.98
CA ILE A 109 -0.58 16.92 -34.13
C ILE A 109 -2.02 17.17 -33.68
N PHE A 110 -2.41 18.43 -33.71
CA PHE A 110 -3.72 18.90 -33.28
C PHE A 110 -4.52 19.45 -34.46
N SER A 111 -5.83 19.24 -34.43
CA SER A 111 -6.78 19.82 -35.39
C SER A 111 -7.92 20.48 -34.67
N ARG A 112 -8.30 21.66 -35.15
CA ARG A 112 -9.41 22.42 -34.61
C ARG A 112 -10.73 21.85 -35.10
N ALA A 113 -11.60 21.43 -34.19
CA ALA A 113 -12.93 20.96 -34.53
C ALA A 113 -14.00 21.71 -33.74
N ARG A 114 -15.18 21.83 -34.36
CA ARG A 114 -16.41 22.30 -33.74
C ARG A 114 -17.16 21.10 -33.20
N ILE A 115 -17.42 21.10 -31.90
CA ILE A 115 -18.20 20.08 -31.19
C ILE A 115 -19.67 20.46 -31.32
N GLU A 116 -20.46 19.52 -31.83
CA GLU A 116 -21.91 19.65 -31.87
C GLU A 116 -22.52 19.40 -30.48
N GLU A 117 -23.66 20.01 -30.23
CA GLU A 117 -24.37 19.88 -28.97
C GLU A 117 -25.12 18.54 -28.96
N THR A 118 -24.44 17.48 -28.50
CA THR A 118 -25.02 16.14 -28.35
C THR A 118 -25.72 15.98 -27.00
N ASP A 119 -26.48 14.92 -26.74
CA ASP A 119 -27.06 14.64 -25.41
C ASP A 119 -26.30 13.59 -24.58
N SER A 120 -25.33 12.94 -25.21
CA SER A 120 -24.62 11.79 -24.67
C SER A 120 -23.10 11.90 -24.87
N VAL A 121 -22.35 11.06 -24.15
CA VAL A 121 -20.90 10.97 -24.19
C VAL A 121 -20.46 9.51 -24.23
N CYS A 122 -19.47 9.22 -25.07
CA CYS A 122 -18.90 7.88 -25.16
C CYS A 122 -17.82 7.68 -24.09
N LEU A 123 -17.95 6.64 -23.26
CA LEU A 123 -16.96 6.26 -22.25
C LEU A 123 -16.29 4.93 -22.62
N TRP A 124 -14.97 4.90 -22.50
CA TRP A 124 -14.18 3.67 -22.64
C TRP A 124 -14.13 2.91 -21.32
N LEU A 125 -14.66 1.69 -21.30
CA LEU A 125 -14.76 0.87 -20.07
C LEU A 125 -13.61 -0.13 -19.93
N GLY A 126 -12.74 -0.21 -20.93
CA GLY A 126 -11.68 -1.23 -21.01
C GLY A 126 -12.11 -2.45 -21.83
N ALA A 127 -11.22 -3.43 -21.95
CA ALA A 127 -11.44 -4.67 -22.72
C ALA A 127 -11.98 -4.45 -24.15
N ASN A 128 -11.55 -3.37 -24.81
CA ASN A 128 -12.00 -2.95 -26.14
C ASN A 128 -13.50 -2.59 -26.23
N VAL A 129 -14.10 -2.17 -25.12
CA VAL A 129 -15.52 -1.78 -25.05
C VAL A 129 -15.66 -0.28 -24.78
N MET A 130 -16.43 0.38 -25.64
CA MET A 130 -16.90 1.75 -25.49
C MET A 130 -18.43 1.75 -25.50
N LEU A 131 -19.05 2.49 -24.59
CA LEU A 131 -20.50 2.64 -24.52
C LEU A 131 -20.89 4.11 -24.48
N ASP A 132 -22.05 4.41 -25.07
CA ASP A 132 -22.67 5.73 -25.02
C ASP A 132 -23.51 5.88 -23.76
N TYR A 133 -23.39 7.02 -23.08
CA TYR A 133 -24.07 7.33 -21.84
C TYR A 133 -24.68 8.73 -21.92
N SER A 134 -25.86 8.92 -21.32
CA SER A 134 -26.33 10.28 -21.04
C SER A 134 -25.33 11.01 -20.11
N ARG A 135 -25.34 12.34 -20.14
CA ARG A 135 -24.41 13.12 -19.29
C ARG A 135 -24.61 12.85 -17.80
N GLU A 136 -25.85 12.63 -17.39
CA GLU A 136 -26.22 12.32 -16.01
C GLU A 136 -25.67 10.94 -15.60
N GLU A 137 -25.84 9.93 -16.44
CA GLU A 137 -25.31 8.58 -16.21
C GLU A 137 -23.77 8.58 -16.20
N ALA A 138 -23.15 9.26 -17.16
CA ALA A 138 -21.70 9.42 -17.23
C ALA A 138 -21.15 10.08 -15.96
N THR A 139 -21.80 11.14 -15.49
CA THR A 139 -21.42 11.83 -14.24
C THR A 139 -21.56 10.91 -13.04
N ALA A 140 -22.66 10.17 -12.93
CA ALA A 140 -22.88 9.23 -11.83
C ALA A 140 -21.85 8.09 -11.84
N LEU A 141 -21.57 7.52 -13.02
CA LEU A 141 -20.59 6.45 -13.20
C LEU A 141 -19.17 6.92 -12.86
N LEU A 142 -18.76 8.08 -13.38
CA LEU A 142 -17.43 8.64 -13.12
C LEU A 142 -17.24 9.03 -11.65
N LYS A 143 -18.27 9.59 -10.99
CA LYS A 143 -18.23 9.86 -9.53
C LYS A 143 -18.08 8.58 -8.73
N LYS A 144 -18.88 7.55 -9.04
CA LYS A 144 -18.77 6.23 -8.39
C LYS A 144 -17.38 5.62 -8.57
N ASN A 145 -16.83 5.68 -9.78
CA ASN A 145 -15.48 5.20 -10.07
C ASN A 145 -14.40 6.00 -9.32
N LEU A 146 -14.57 7.32 -9.22
CA LEU A 146 -13.66 8.19 -8.48
C LEU A 146 -13.65 7.84 -6.98
N ASP A 147 -14.81 7.63 -6.39
CA ASP A 147 -14.92 7.32 -4.97
C ASP A 147 -14.38 5.92 -4.68
N ASN A 148 -14.71 4.92 -5.50
CA ASN A 148 -14.11 3.58 -5.42
C ASN A 148 -12.57 3.62 -5.53
N ALA A 149 -12.03 4.45 -6.43
CA ALA A 149 -10.58 4.60 -6.60
C ALA A 149 -9.91 5.25 -5.38
N LYS A 150 -10.56 6.27 -4.78
CA LYS A 150 -10.08 6.91 -3.54
C LYS A 150 -10.13 5.95 -2.35
N GLU A 151 -11.22 5.22 -2.17
CA GLU A 151 -11.35 4.22 -1.11
C GLU A 151 -10.29 3.14 -1.26
N SER A 152 -10.12 2.61 -2.48
CA SER A 152 -9.07 1.63 -2.79
C SER A 152 -7.68 2.18 -2.47
N LEU A 153 -7.40 3.43 -2.83
CA LEU A 153 -6.14 4.09 -2.49
C LEU A 153 -5.94 4.20 -0.97
N GLY A 154 -6.98 4.55 -0.22
CA GLY A 154 -6.93 4.61 1.24
C GLY A 154 -6.59 3.26 1.88
N VAL A 155 -7.23 2.19 1.41
CA VAL A 155 -6.92 0.81 1.83
C VAL A 155 -5.47 0.46 1.52
N LEU A 156 -5.00 0.74 0.30
CA LEU A 156 -3.60 0.48 -0.09
C LEU A 156 -2.58 1.24 0.78
N VAL A 157 -2.85 2.51 1.09
CA VAL A 157 -1.98 3.32 1.96
C VAL A 157 -1.87 2.68 3.33
N ALA A 158 -2.99 2.23 3.90
CA ALA A 158 -2.98 1.57 5.19
C ALA A 158 -2.26 0.21 5.13
N ASP A 159 -2.38 -0.55 4.04
CA ASP A 159 -1.68 -1.83 3.85
C ASP A 159 -0.16 -1.63 3.73
N LEU A 160 0.26 -0.59 3.00
CA LEU A 160 1.66 -0.19 2.89
C LEU A 160 2.24 0.24 4.23
N GLN A 161 1.47 0.95 5.05
CA GLN A 161 1.90 1.29 6.41
C GLN A 161 2.14 0.04 7.24
N PHE A 162 1.20 -0.90 7.23
CA PHE A 162 1.37 -2.18 7.92
C PHE A 162 2.63 -2.91 7.47
N LEU A 163 2.91 -2.96 6.16
CA LEU A 163 4.11 -3.61 5.63
C LEU A 163 5.40 -2.93 6.07
N ARG A 164 5.44 -1.60 6.11
CA ARG A 164 6.59 -0.85 6.64
C ARG A 164 6.87 -1.20 8.09
N ASP A 165 5.82 -1.34 8.90
CA ASP A 165 5.94 -1.76 10.30
C ASP A 165 6.49 -3.20 10.37
N GLN A 166 5.98 -4.12 9.55
CA GLN A 166 6.46 -5.51 9.51
C GLN A 166 7.93 -5.62 9.09
N VAL A 167 8.33 -4.86 8.06
CA VAL A 167 9.72 -4.76 7.60
C VAL A 167 10.61 -4.26 8.73
N THR A 168 10.19 -3.19 9.42
CA THR A 168 10.96 -2.59 10.52
C THR A 168 11.12 -3.56 11.69
N ILE A 169 10.03 -4.19 12.14
CA ILE A 169 10.05 -5.17 13.23
C ILE A 169 10.98 -6.33 12.87
N THR A 170 10.87 -6.85 11.64
CA THR A 170 11.70 -7.98 11.19
C THR A 170 13.18 -7.61 11.14
N GLN A 171 13.52 -6.41 10.65
CA GLN A 171 14.90 -5.92 10.62
C GLN A 171 15.49 -5.78 12.02
N VAL A 172 14.72 -5.21 12.96
CA VAL A 172 15.14 -5.11 14.36
C VAL A 172 15.35 -6.50 14.97
N THR A 173 14.44 -7.44 14.69
CA THR A 173 14.57 -8.83 15.16
C THR A 173 15.82 -9.50 14.60
N ILE A 174 16.12 -9.35 13.30
CA ILE A 174 17.37 -9.86 12.69
C ILE A 174 18.59 -9.28 13.42
N ALA A 175 18.62 -7.97 13.65
CA ALA A 175 19.72 -7.32 14.34
C ALA A 175 19.89 -7.83 15.79
N ARG A 176 18.77 -8.06 16.50
CA ARG A 176 18.78 -8.62 17.86
C ARG A 176 19.36 -10.03 17.88
N VAL A 177 18.91 -10.91 16.97
CA VAL A 177 19.41 -12.29 16.87
C VAL A 177 20.90 -12.30 16.54
N TYR A 178 21.34 -11.47 15.58
CA TYR A 178 22.74 -11.34 15.22
C TYR A 178 23.60 -10.83 16.40
N ASN A 179 23.17 -9.78 17.09
CA ASN A 179 23.89 -9.22 18.23
C ASN A 179 23.99 -10.23 19.38
N TRP A 180 22.91 -10.99 19.63
CA TRP A 180 22.90 -12.05 20.64
C TRP A 180 23.92 -13.15 20.31
N ASP A 181 23.98 -13.61 19.06
CA ASP A 181 24.95 -14.61 18.61
C ASP A 181 26.40 -14.15 18.76
N VAL A 182 26.71 -12.92 18.34
CA VAL A 182 28.03 -12.32 18.55
C VAL A 182 28.39 -12.26 20.04
N HIS A 183 27.43 -11.92 20.90
CA HIS A 183 27.63 -11.89 22.35
C HIS A 183 27.90 -13.28 22.92
N GLN A 184 27.16 -14.31 22.50
CA GLN A 184 27.38 -15.69 22.93
C GLN A 184 28.76 -16.20 22.50
N ARG A 185 29.16 -15.96 21.26
CA ARG A 185 30.49 -16.35 20.76
C ARG A 185 31.63 -15.70 21.56
N ARG A 186 31.47 -14.42 21.93
CA ARG A 186 32.46 -13.72 22.77
C ARG A 186 32.56 -14.29 24.17
N ILE A 187 31.43 -14.61 24.81
CA ILE A 187 31.42 -15.28 26.13
C ILE A 187 32.15 -16.62 26.02
N GLN A 188 31.85 -17.40 24.97
CA GLN A 188 32.40 -18.74 24.82
C GLN A 188 33.92 -18.71 24.61
N LEU A 189 34.42 -17.79 23.76
CA LEU A 189 35.86 -17.56 23.59
C LEU A 189 36.55 -17.12 24.88
N ALA A 190 35.92 -16.25 25.67
CA ALA A 190 36.45 -15.82 26.95
C ALA A 190 36.51 -16.98 27.95
N ALA A 191 35.48 -17.83 28.01
CA ALA A 191 35.46 -19.00 28.89
C ALA A 191 36.57 -20.00 28.53
N THR A 192 36.79 -20.28 27.24
CA THR A 192 37.87 -21.17 26.80
C THR A 192 39.26 -20.63 27.15
N SER A 193 39.47 -19.30 27.09
CA SER A 193 40.76 -18.69 27.45
C SER A 193 41.10 -18.76 28.95
N VAL A 194 40.10 -18.92 29.83
CA VAL A 194 40.31 -19.04 31.29
C VAL A 194 40.62 -20.48 31.70
N GLU A 195 40.16 -21.49 30.95
CA GLU A 195 40.44 -22.90 31.25
C GLU A 195 41.86 -23.34 30.84
N ASP A 196 42.49 -22.63 29.90
CA ASP A 196 43.85 -22.90 29.40
C ASP A 196 44.97 -22.14 30.14
N SER A 197 44.66 -21.36 31.19
CA SER A 197 45.62 -20.58 32.03
C SER A 197 45.74 -21.13 33.44
#